data_AF-A0A843VVU7-F1
#
_entry.id   AF-A0A843VVU7-F1
#
_cell.length_a   1.000
_cell.length_b   1.000
_cell.length_c   1.000
_cell.angle_alpha   90.00
_cell.angle_beta   90.00
_cell.angle_gamma   90.00
#
_symmetry.space_group_name_H-M   'P 1'
#
loop_
_entity.id
_entity.type
_entity.pdbx_description
1 polymer ?
#
loop_
_entity_poly.entity_id
_entity_poly.type
_entity_poly.pdbx_seq_one_letter_code
_entity_poly.pdbx_strand_id
1 'polypeptide(L)'
;MASSPPLRLLPRAALASSSSSLSPKPRTGLFSLAVASGSSSLHPVAIGTGRNRLLRPLMSAAAASCSPALSTGHFDVGVGDDLPEEYGEWFPKKDLGERRRVGVLLHPTSLQGPYGIGDLGDEAIRFLDWLHAAGCSVWQVLPLVPPGRKSREDGSPYAGQDANCGNTLLISLEQLVKDGLLTQDELPEPMDPEYVDFTKVAEVKDPLIAKTFHFRFQEVIKAAERLILSEGDLKIQFEDFRKDPEISGWLEDAALFAAIDNNIGKFAWNEWPEPLKNRYLVALEEVYQSHKDFIDIFVAQQFLFQRQWQRVRNHAKERGIKIMGDMPIYVGHHSADVWANRKLFMLDRRGFPTQVSGVPPDAFSETGQLWGRF
;
A
#
# COMPACT_ATOMS: atom_id res chain seq x y z
N MET A 1 25.87 -14.65 57.86
CA MET A 1 27.11 -13.93 57.45
C MET A 1 27.01 -13.73 55.95
N ALA A 2 26.89 -12.56 55.33
CA ALA A 2 26.91 -11.19 55.79
C ALA A 2 25.74 -10.44 55.11
N SER A 3 25.19 -9.49 55.85
CA SER A 3 24.09 -8.60 55.48
C SER A 3 24.62 -7.24 55.02
N SER A 4 23.78 -6.55 54.22
CA SER A 4 23.72 -5.10 53.98
C SER A 4 24.58 -4.54 52.82
N PRO A 5 24.21 -3.39 52.21
CA PRO A 5 22.90 -2.69 52.14
C PRO A 5 22.53 -2.12 50.74
N PRO A 6 21.31 -1.56 50.56
CA PRO A 6 20.94 -0.73 49.41
C PRO A 6 21.07 0.77 49.75
N LEU A 7 21.69 1.57 48.87
CA LEU A 7 21.80 3.04 48.91
C LEU A 7 22.07 3.49 47.45
N ARG A 8 21.61 4.62 46.89
CA ARG A 8 20.89 5.81 47.39
C ARG A 8 20.43 6.61 46.17
N LEU A 9 19.22 7.15 46.22
CA LEU A 9 18.79 8.32 45.43
C LEU A 9 19.50 9.57 45.97
N LEU A 10 20.01 10.43 45.08
CA LEU A 10 20.53 11.79 45.33
C LEU A 10 20.41 12.62 44.03
N PRO A 11 20.38 13.96 44.08
CA PRO A 11 19.13 14.71 43.95
C PRO A 11 19.05 15.65 42.73
N ARG A 12 17.84 16.20 42.53
CA ARG A 12 17.51 17.35 41.67
C ARG A 12 18.50 18.50 41.87
N ALA A 13 19.15 18.92 40.79
CA ALA A 13 19.80 20.21 40.70
C ALA A 13 18.75 21.28 40.37
N ALA A 14 18.63 22.27 41.26
CA ALA A 14 18.00 23.54 41.00
C ALA A 14 18.90 24.36 40.07
N LEU A 15 18.33 24.97 39.03
CA LEU A 15 18.93 26.12 38.36
C LEU A 15 17.92 27.26 38.35
N ALA A 16 18.46 28.40 38.77
CA ALA A 16 17.76 29.59 39.18
C ALA A 16 17.14 30.34 38.01
N SER A 17 16.04 31.01 38.35
CA SER A 17 15.39 32.11 37.67
C SER A 17 16.37 33.18 37.17
N SER A 18 16.29 33.52 35.88
CA SER A 18 16.57 34.87 35.40
C SER A 18 15.28 35.45 34.80
N SER A 19 14.75 36.43 35.51
CA SER A 19 13.63 37.27 35.10
C SER A 19 14.10 38.28 34.06
N SER A 20 13.53 38.25 32.86
CA SER A 20 13.48 39.42 31.98
C SER A 20 12.06 39.62 31.48
N SER A 21 11.40 40.58 32.11
CA SER A 21 10.08 41.10 31.75
C SER A 21 10.10 41.79 30.39
N LEU A 22 9.27 41.34 29.45
CA LEU A 22 8.81 42.12 28.31
C LEU A 22 7.38 41.70 27.98
N SER A 23 6.43 42.53 28.43
CA SER A 23 5.00 42.42 28.19
C SER A 23 4.63 42.69 26.70
N PRO A 24 3.56 42.08 26.18
CA PRO A 24 3.22 42.08 24.76
C PRO A 24 2.37 43.30 24.37
N LYS A 25 2.56 43.82 23.15
CA LYS A 25 1.61 44.74 22.50
C LYS A 25 0.81 43.98 21.44
N PRO A 26 -0.52 44.13 21.38
CA PRO A 26 -1.35 43.50 20.36
C PRO A 26 -1.27 44.30 19.05
N ARG A 27 -1.11 43.61 17.92
CA ARG A 27 -1.42 44.15 16.60
C ARG A 27 -2.69 43.50 16.09
N THR A 28 -3.73 44.33 16.03
CA THR A 28 -4.97 44.09 15.31
C THR A 28 -4.71 44.03 13.81
N GLY A 29 -5.09 42.93 13.17
CA GLY A 29 -5.15 42.79 11.72
C GLY A 29 -6.47 42.12 11.37
N LEU A 30 -7.44 42.92 10.91
CA LEU A 30 -8.64 42.42 10.25
C LEU A 30 -8.20 41.68 8.98
N PHE A 31 -8.62 40.43 8.82
CA PHE A 31 -8.71 39.82 7.50
C PHE A 31 -10.14 39.35 7.25
N SER A 32 -10.68 39.92 6.18
CA SER A 32 -12.06 39.75 5.70
C SER A 32 -12.25 38.36 5.12
N LEU A 33 -13.35 37.71 5.51
CA LEU A 33 -13.81 36.44 4.97
C LEU A 33 -14.61 36.74 3.69
N ALA A 34 -14.04 36.45 2.51
CA ALA A 34 -14.76 36.53 1.24
C ALA A 34 -15.19 35.13 0.81
N VAL A 35 -16.46 34.81 1.04
CA VAL A 35 -17.17 33.67 0.44
C VAL A 35 -17.54 34.07 -0.99
N ALA A 36 -17.01 33.36 -1.98
CA ALA A 36 -17.44 33.49 -3.37
C ALA A 36 -18.10 32.17 -3.81
N SER A 37 -19.43 32.18 -3.79
CA SER A 37 -20.30 31.19 -4.42
C SER A 37 -20.34 31.47 -5.93
N GLY A 38 -19.78 30.56 -6.73
CA GLY A 38 -19.84 30.59 -8.19
C GLY A 38 -20.56 29.35 -8.72
N SER A 39 -21.81 29.55 -9.13
CA SER A 39 -22.66 28.61 -9.85
C SER A 39 -22.05 28.24 -11.21
N SER A 40 -22.00 26.94 -11.54
CA SER A 40 -21.78 26.49 -12.92
C SER A 40 -22.79 25.39 -13.27
N SER A 41 -23.69 25.71 -14.21
CA SER A 41 -24.65 24.78 -14.82
C SER A 41 -24.31 24.68 -16.30
N LEU A 42 -23.79 23.53 -16.74
CA LEU A 42 -23.65 23.19 -18.16
C LEU A 42 -23.95 21.69 -18.35
N HIS A 43 -25.13 21.40 -18.89
CA HIS A 43 -25.44 20.13 -19.53
C HIS A 43 -25.21 20.26 -21.04
N PRO A 44 -24.63 19.26 -21.71
CA PRO A 44 -24.82 19.06 -23.14
C PRO A 44 -25.87 17.97 -23.40
N VAL A 45 -26.82 18.33 -24.25
CA VAL A 45 -27.81 17.44 -24.90
C VAL A 45 -27.14 16.74 -26.08
N ALA A 46 -27.28 15.41 -26.17
CA ALA A 46 -27.03 14.65 -27.40
C ALA A 46 -28.12 13.58 -27.56
N ILE A 47 -28.95 13.71 -28.61
CA ILE A 47 -29.86 12.66 -29.07
C ILE A 47 -29.55 12.43 -30.55
N GLY A 48 -28.91 11.30 -30.84
CA GLY A 48 -28.73 10.74 -32.17
C GLY A 48 -29.71 9.59 -32.40
N THR A 49 -30.31 9.60 -33.59
CA THR A 49 -31.32 8.68 -34.12
C THR A 49 -30.70 7.40 -34.67
N GLY A 50 -31.41 6.26 -34.61
CA GLY A 50 -31.03 5.05 -35.37
C GLY A 50 -31.75 3.77 -34.97
N ARG A 51 -32.56 3.21 -35.87
CA ARG A 51 -33.48 2.07 -35.73
C ARG A 51 -32.84 0.68 -35.89
N ASN A 52 -33.38 -0.29 -35.15
CA ASN A 52 -33.70 -1.70 -35.47
C ASN A 52 -32.84 -2.50 -36.48
N ARG A 53 -32.35 -3.68 -36.04
CA ARG A 53 -32.96 -4.98 -36.41
C ARG A 53 -32.41 -6.17 -35.62
N LEU A 54 -33.37 -7.05 -35.29
CA LEU A 54 -33.28 -8.37 -34.66
C LEU A 54 -32.46 -9.38 -35.48
N LEU A 55 -31.78 -10.31 -34.78
CA LEU A 55 -31.62 -11.73 -35.15
C LEU A 55 -31.09 -12.51 -33.90
N ARG A 56 -31.86 -13.50 -33.43
CA ARG A 56 -31.48 -14.48 -32.39
C ARG A 56 -30.78 -15.69 -33.04
N PRO A 57 -29.91 -16.39 -32.29
CA PRO A 57 -29.91 -17.85 -32.31
C PRO A 57 -30.06 -18.47 -30.91
N LEU A 58 -30.69 -19.64 -30.91
CA LEU A 58 -30.97 -20.50 -29.75
C LEU A 58 -29.69 -21.04 -29.10
N MET A 59 -29.62 -20.99 -27.77
CA MET A 59 -28.65 -21.75 -26.97
C MET A 59 -29.35 -22.43 -25.79
N SER A 60 -29.02 -23.72 -25.71
CA SER A 60 -29.23 -24.78 -24.72
C SER A 60 -29.57 -24.38 -23.28
N ALA A 61 -30.53 -25.11 -22.69
CA ALA A 61 -30.94 -25.05 -21.30
C ALA A 61 -29.95 -25.80 -20.39
N ALA A 62 -29.45 -25.11 -19.36
CA ALA A 62 -28.84 -25.72 -18.18
C ALA A 62 -29.24 -24.89 -16.94
N ALA A 63 -29.65 -25.61 -15.89
CA ALA A 63 -30.44 -25.14 -14.76
C ALA A 63 -29.81 -23.98 -13.97
N ALA A 64 -30.52 -22.84 -13.93
CA ALA A 64 -30.35 -21.81 -12.92
C ALA A 64 -31.47 -21.95 -11.88
N SER A 65 -31.08 -22.19 -10.63
CA SER A 65 -31.97 -22.19 -9.47
C SER A 65 -32.71 -20.85 -9.37
N CYS A 66 -34.03 -20.89 -9.51
CA CYS A 66 -34.90 -19.73 -9.29
C CYS A 66 -34.78 -19.25 -7.84
N SER A 67 -34.14 -18.11 -7.62
CA SER A 67 -34.52 -17.22 -6.52
C SER A 67 -35.90 -16.65 -6.85
N PRO A 68 -36.89 -16.66 -5.95
CA PRO A 68 -38.17 -16.03 -6.24
C PRO A 68 -37.92 -14.52 -6.35
N ALA A 69 -38.22 -13.96 -7.53
CA ALA A 69 -38.30 -12.52 -7.69
C ALA A 69 -39.43 -12.03 -6.78
N LEU A 70 -39.08 -11.44 -5.64
CA LEU A 70 -40.00 -10.70 -4.80
C LEU A 70 -40.52 -9.52 -5.63
N SER A 71 -41.76 -9.66 -6.09
CA SER A 71 -42.60 -8.55 -6.55
C SER A 71 -42.48 -7.41 -5.56
N THR A 72 -41.90 -6.28 -5.98
CA THR A 72 -42.11 -5.02 -5.28
C THR A 72 -43.54 -4.58 -5.60
N GLY A 73 -44.50 -5.17 -4.89
CA GLY A 73 -45.90 -4.81 -4.98
C GLY A 73 -46.07 -3.37 -4.54
N HIS A 74 -46.14 -2.45 -5.51
CA HIS A 74 -46.80 -1.17 -5.29
C HIS A 74 -48.28 -1.49 -5.16
N PHE A 75 -48.74 -1.69 -3.94
CA PHE A 75 -50.17 -1.71 -3.67
C PHE A 75 -50.66 -0.27 -3.79
N ASP A 76 -51.57 -0.02 -4.73
CA ASP A 76 -52.23 1.27 -4.92
C ASP A 76 -53.34 1.38 -3.86
N VAL A 77 -52.92 1.63 -2.61
CA VAL A 77 -53.81 1.72 -1.44
C VAL A 77 -54.00 3.20 -1.12
N GLY A 78 -55.24 3.66 -1.12
CA GLY A 78 -55.60 5.02 -0.73
C GLY A 78 -55.47 5.24 0.78
N VAL A 79 -55.38 6.50 1.20
CA VAL A 79 -55.42 6.85 2.61
C VAL A 79 -56.82 6.51 3.17
N GLY A 80 -56.87 5.53 4.06
CA GLY A 80 -58.10 5.06 4.70
C GLY A 80 -58.63 3.71 4.17
N ASP A 81 -58.00 3.14 3.15
CA ASP A 81 -58.32 1.81 2.65
C ASP A 81 -57.69 0.71 3.52
N ASP A 82 -58.28 -0.49 3.46
CA ASP A 82 -57.70 -1.67 4.09
C ASP A 82 -56.36 -2.03 3.42
N LEU A 83 -55.37 -2.33 4.24
CA LEU A 83 -54.06 -2.77 3.77
C LEU A 83 -54.15 -4.22 3.27
N PRO A 84 -53.28 -4.63 2.33
CA PRO A 84 -53.23 -6.02 1.85
C PRO A 84 -53.09 -7.01 3.02
N GLU A 85 -53.62 -8.21 2.86
CA GLU A 85 -53.53 -9.27 3.89
C GLU A 85 -52.07 -9.55 4.33
N GLU A 86 -51.11 -9.31 3.43
CA GLU A 86 -49.67 -9.49 3.62
C GLU A 86 -48.95 -8.31 4.29
N TYR A 87 -49.65 -7.20 4.61
CA TYR A 87 -49.03 -6.00 5.19
C TYR A 87 -48.26 -6.28 6.49
N GLY A 88 -48.77 -7.21 7.31
CA GLY A 88 -48.10 -7.63 8.55
C GLY A 88 -46.73 -8.30 8.33
N GLU A 89 -46.42 -8.73 7.11
CA GLU A 89 -45.14 -9.35 6.74
C GLU A 89 -44.13 -8.35 6.16
N TRP A 90 -44.54 -7.10 5.96
CA TRP A 90 -43.68 -6.04 5.41
C TRP A 90 -42.75 -5.46 6.48
N PHE A 91 -41.78 -6.27 6.91
CA PHE A 91 -40.77 -5.85 7.87
C PHE A 91 -39.71 -4.92 7.25
N PRO A 92 -39.07 -4.05 8.07
CA PRO A 92 -37.90 -3.30 7.63
C PRO A 92 -36.81 -4.23 7.07
N LYS A 93 -36.35 -3.94 5.85
CA LYS A 93 -35.26 -4.69 5.23
C LYS A 93 -33.95 -4.34 5.93
N LYS A 94 -33.17 -5.35 6.30
CA LYS A 94 -31.82 -5.14 6.83
C LYS A 94 -30.89 -4.71 5.70
N ASP A 95 -30.22 -3.58 5.85
CA ASP A 95 -29.13 -3.20 4.96
C ASP A 95 -27.88 -4.03 5.29
N LEU A 96 -27.38 -4.78 4.30
CA LEU A 96 -26.15 -5.56 4.45
C LEU A 96 -24.91 -4.67 4.62
N GLY A 97 -24.98 -3.39 4.23
CA GLY A 97 -23.97 -2.36 4.50
C GLY A 97 -23.80 -2.06 5.99
N GLU A 98 -24.86 -2.20 6.78
CA GLU A 98 -24.87 -1.94 8.23
C GLU A 98 -24.58 -3.17 9.09
N ARG A 99 -24.18 -4.29 8.47
CA ARG A 99 -23.81 -5.51 9.20
C ARG A 99 -22.70 -5.21 10.21
N ARG A 100 -22.98 -5.44 11.49
CA ARG A 100 -22.01 -5.43 12.59
C ARG A 100 -20.91 -6.46 12.34
N ARG A 101 -19.65 -6.03 12.50
CA ARG A 101 -18.44 -6.83 12.23
C ARG A 101 -17.40 -6.58 13.32
N VAL A 102 -16.55 -7.57 13.54
CA VAL A 102 -15.35 -7.49 14.39
C VAL A 102 -14.15 -7.99 13.58
N GLY A 103 -12.97 -7.49 13.92
CA GLY A 103 -11.72 -7.82 13.24
C GLY A 103 -10.51 -7.62 14.12
N VAL A 104 -9.34 -7.97 13.56
CA VAL A 104 -8.05 -7.86 14.24
C VAL A 104 -7.11 -7.00 13.39
N LEU A 105 -6.38 -6.11 14.04
CA LEU A 105 -5.23 -5.41 13.47
C LEU A 105 -3.98 -6.25 13.71
N LEU A 106 -3.36 -6.74 12.63
CA LEU A 106 -2.10 -7.47 12.67
C LEU A 106 -1.38 -7.26 11.33
N HIS A 107 -0.20 -6.64 11.34
CA HIS A 107 0.55 -6.49 10.09
C HIS A 107 1.24 -7.81 9.70
N PRO A 108 1.35 -8.17 8.41
CA PRO A 108 1.95 -9.45 8.00
C PRO A 108 3.38 -9.66 8.50
N THR A 109 4.15 -8.58 8.71
CA THR A 109 5.52 -8.68 9.26
C THR A 109 5.57 -9.28 10.66
N SER A 110 4.45 -9.21 11.40
CA SER A 110 4.30 -9.73 12.77
C SER A 110 3.83 -11.18 12.83
N LEU A 111 3.54 -11.81 11.69
CA LEU A 111 3.29 -13.25 11.64
C LEU A 111 4.57 -14.01 12.00
N GLN A 112 4.41 -15.23 12.49
CA GLN A 112 5.54 -16.13 12.68
C GLN A 112 6.14 -16.52 11.32
N GLY A 113 7.41 -16.91 11.32
CA GLY A 113 8.07 -17.42 10.13
C GLY A 113 9.56 -17.67 10.37
N PRO A 114 10.15 -18.65 9.69
CA PRO A 114 11.54 -19.03 9.91
C PRO A 114 12.55 -18.07 9.27
N TYR A 115 12.13 -16.98 8.62
CA TYR A 115 13.02 -16.12 7.84
C TYR A 115 13.11 -14.69 8.38
N GLY A 116 12.91 -14.55 9.69
CA GLY A 116 13.13 -13.32 10.46
C GLY A 116 12.08 -12.21 10.30
N ILE A 117 11.10 -12.41 9.43
CA ILE A 117 9.92 -11.56 9.26
C ILE A 117 8.74 -12.44 8.85
N GLY A 118 7.53 -12.10 9.31
CA GLY A 118 6.32 -12.71 8.79
C GLY A 118 6.12 -12.38 7.31
N ASP A 119 5.52 -13.29 6.55
CA ASP A 119 5.37 -13.19 5.10
C ASP A 119 3.97 -13.63 4.61
N LEU A 120 3.76 -13.59 3.30
CA LEU A 120 2.49 -13.95 2.64
C LEU A 120 2.34 -15.47 2.40
N GLY A 121 3.01 -16.28 3.21
CA GLY A 121 3.05 -17.74 3.15
C GLY A 121 1.95 -18.43 3.94
N ASP A 122 2.26 -19.63 4.45
CA ASP A 122 1.27 -20.49 5.10
C ASP A 122 0.79 -19.93 6.44
N GLU A 123 1.61 -19.15 7.15
CA GLU A 123 1.19 -18.50 8.41
C GLU A 123 0.12 -17.42 8.20
N ALA A 124 0.14 -16.70 7.06
CA ALA A 124 -0.94 -15.78 6.71
C ALA A 124 -2.27 -16.54 6.48
N ILE A 125 -2.19 -17.72 5.86
CA ILE A 125 -3.34 -18.61 5.62
C ILE A 125 -3.89 -19.14 6.94
N ARG A 126 -3.02 -19.61 7.85
CA ARG A 126 -3.39 -20.07 9.20
C ARG A 126 -4.03 -18.97 10.04
N PHE A 127 -3.50 -17.75 9.96
CA PHE A 127 -4.08 -16.60 10.65
C PHE A 127 -5.51 -16.30 10.15
N LEU A 128 -5.75 -16.39 8.84
CA LEU A 128 -7.10 -16.25 8.28
C LEU A 128 -8.04 -17.38 8.69
N ASP A 129 -7.55 -18.62 8.77
CA ASP A 129 -8.32 -19.75 9.32
C ASP A 129 -8.73 -19.50 10.77
N TRP A 130 -7.79 -19.02 11.60
CA TRP A 130 -8.05 -18.65 12.98
C TRP A 130 -9.05 -17.49 13.09
N LEU A 131 -8.90 -16.44 12.28
CA LEU A 131 -9.84 -15.32 12.26
C LEU A 131 -11.27 -15.78 11.94
N HIS A 132 -11.40 -16.65 10.94
CA HIS A 132 -12.69 -17.23 10.56
C HIS A 132 -13.28 -18.04 11.71
N ALA A 133 -12.50 -18.92 12.34
CA ALA A 133 -12.93 -19.73 13.48
C ALA A 133 -13.34 -18.88 14.70
N ALA A 134 -12.69 -17.72 14.90
CA ALA A 134 -13.04 -16.75 15.93
C ALA A 134 -14.31 -15.93 15.62
N GLY A 135 -14.91 -16.08 14.43
CA GLY A 135 -16.07 -15.31 13.99
C GLY A 135 -15.74 -13.88 13.55
N CYS A 136 -14.45 -13.55 13.41
CA CYS A 136 -14.01 -12.28 12.85
C CYS A 136 -14.27 -12.24 11.34
N SER A 137 -14.48 -11.02 10.83
CA SER A 137 -14.79 -10.80 9.40
C SER A 137 -14.02 -9.64 8.80
N VAL A 138 -13.06 -9.09 9.55
CA VAL A 138 -12.15 -8.03 9.10
C VAL A 138 -10.73 -8.34 9.57
N TRP A 139 -9.76 -8.23 8.68
CA TRP A 139 -8.34 -8.17 9.01
C TRP A 139 -7.81 -6.80 8.59
N GLN A 140 -7.31 -6.02 9.54
CA GLN A 140 -6.70 -4.74 9.26
C GLN A 140 -5.17 -4.88 9.18
N VAL A 141 -4.57 -4.26 8.18
CA VAL A 141 -3.11 -4.18 7.98
C VAL A 141 -2.68 -2.72 7.88
N LEU A 142 -1.43 -2.44 8.27
CA LEU A 142 -0.74 -1.18 7.94
C LEU A 142 -0.43 -1.12 6.43
N PRO A 143 0.08 0.02 5.90
CA PRO A 143 0.48 0.11 4.50
C PRO A 143 1.44 -1.03 4.11
N LEU A 144 1.24 -1.61 2.93
CA LEU A 144 2.04 -2.74 2.44
C LEU A 144 3.20 -2.29 1.53
N VAL A 145 3.48 -0.99 1.51
CA VAL A 145 4.50 -0.36 0.66
C VAL A 145 5.93 -0.72 1.10
N PRO A 146 6.93 -0.64 0.21
CA PRO A 146 8.33 -0.82 0.59
C PRO A 146 8.69 0.19 1.69
N PRO A 147 9.06 -0.27 2.90
CA PRO A 147 9.23 0.63 4.04
C PRO A 147 10.46 1.52 3.87
N GLY A 148 10.52 2.58 4.67
CA GLY A 148 11.70 3.44 4.77
C GLY A 148 12.93 2.63 5.15
N ARG A 149 14.07 2.90 4.49
CA ARG A 149 15.39 2.31 4.78
C ARG A 149 16.45 3.37 5.15
N LYS A 150 16.09 4.65 5.10
CA LYS A 150 16.99 5.80 5.32
C LYS A 150 16.61 6.54 6.62
N SER A 151 17.48 7.44 7.08
CA SER A 151 17.15 8.51 8.04
C SER A 151 16.46 8.12 9.37
N ARG A 152 16.74 6.92 9.90
CA ARG A 152 16.12 6.35 11.13
C ARG A 152 14.64 5.98 10.99
N GLU A 153 14.18 5.74 9.77
CA GLU A 153 12.82 5.30 9.46
C GLU A 153 12.76 3.81 9.13
N ASP A 154 13.80 3.05 9.52
CA ASP A 154 13.98 1.66 9.14
C ASP A 154 12.75 0.82 9.54
N GLY A 155 12.10 0.22 8.53
CA GLY A 155 10.92 -0.60 8.71
C GLY A 155 9.59 0.13 8.84
N SER A 156 9.56 1.47 8.80
CA SER A 156 8.31 2.24 8.91
C SER A 156 7.45 2.08 7.64
N PRO A 157 6.21 1.58 7.74
CA PRO A 157 5.28 1.48 6.61
C PRO A 157 4.73 2.84 6.15
N TYR A 158 4.87 3.88 6.97
CA TYR A 158 4.39 5.24 6.67
C TYR A 158 5.47 6.13 6.06
N ALA A 159 6.70 5.62 5.94
CA ALA A 159 7.81 6.22 5.22
C ALA A 159 8.10 5.44 3.92
N GLY A 160 7.03 5.07 3.20
CA GLY A 160 7.12 4.26 1.99
C GLY A 160 7.96 4.90 0.90
N GLN A 161 8.77 4.09 0.22
CA GLN A 161 9.59 4.52 -0.91
C GLN A 161 8.76 4.79 -2.18
N ASP A 162 7.58 4.17 -2.25
CA ASP A 162 6.61 4.27 -3.33
C ASP A 162 5.20 4.04 -2.75
N ALA A 163 4.17 4.70 -3.26
CA ALA A 163 2.81 4.58 -2.74
C ALA A 163 2.03 3.35 -3.25
N ASN A 164 2.50 2.70 -4.32
CA ASN A 164 1.79 1.64 -5.03
C ASN A 164 2.48 0.27 -4.94
N CYS A 165 3.81 0.24 -4.95
CA CYS A 165 4.59 -0.99 -4.85
C CYS A 165 4.26 -1.78 -3.57
N GLY A 166 4.48 -3.09 -3.63
CA GLY A 166 4.47 -3.97 -2.48
C GLY A 166 5.85 -4.13 -1.87
N ASN A 167 5.89 -4.28 -0.53
CA ASN A 167 7.09 -4.64 0.21
C ASN A 167 7.53 -6.06 -0.14
N THR A 168 8.62 -6.17 -0.90
CA THR A 168 9.17 -7.45 -1.36
C THR A 168 9.63 -8.34 -0.20
N LEU A 169 9.95 -7.79 0.97
CA LEU A 169 10.32 -8.60 2.15
C LEU A 169 9.16 -9.47 2.66
N LEU A 170 7.91 -9.15 2.28
CA LEU A 170 6.73 -9.97 2.57
C LEU A 170 6.54 -11.15 1.61
N ILE A 171 7.37 -11.29 0.57
CA ILE A 171 7.33 -12.44 -0.32
C ILE A 171 7.80 -13.68 0.46
N SER A 172 6.98 -14.72 0.45
CA SER A 172 7.27 -16.00 1.10
C SER A 172 8.19 -16.86 0.23
N LEU A 173 9.34 -17.26 0.79
CA LEU A 173 10.33 -18.08 0.10
C LEU A 173 9.82 -19.51 -0.15
N GLU A 174 9.11 -20.09 0.81
CA GLU A 174 8.49 -21.42 0.67
C GLU A 174 7.49 -21.46 -0.49
N GLN A 175 6.80 -20.35 -0.74
CA GLN A 175 5.86 -20.25 -1.84
C GLN A 175 6.56 -20.12 -3.19
N LEU A 176 7.74 -19.48 -3.22
CA LEU A 176 8.61 -19.51 -4.39
C LEU A 176 9.14 -20.92 -4.67
N VAL A 177 9.35 -21.75 -3.64
CA VAL A 177 9.67 -23.18 -3.82
C VAL A 177 8.47 -23.93 -4.43
N LYS A 178 7.25 -23.70 -3.93
CA LYS A 178 6.03 -24.29 -4.50
C LYS A 178 5.79 -23.88 -5.95
N ASP A 179 6.12 -22.64 -6.31
CA ASP A 179 6.05 -22.11 -7.67
C ASP A 179 7.23 -22.59 -8.57
N GLY A 180 8.19 -23.36 -8.03
CA GLY A 180 9.35 -23.87 -8.78
C GLY A 180 10.43 -22.83 -9.10
N LEU A 181 10.35 -21.64 -8.48
CA LEU A 181 11.30 -20.55 -8.66
C LEU A 181 12.49 -20.65 -7.71
N LEU A 182 12.33 -21.34 -6.58
CA LEU A 182 13.40 -21.75 -5.66
C LEU A 182 13.37 -23.26 -5.46
N THR A 183 14.49 -23.84 -5.02
CA THR A 183 14.54 -25.20 -4.51
C THR A 183 14.70 -25.20 -2.99
N GLN A 184 14.39 -26.32 -2.34
CA GLN A 184 14.44 -26.42 -0.88
C GLN A 184 15.84 -26.14 -0.31
N ASP A 185 16.89 -26.55 -1.03
CA ASP A 185 18.29 -26.37 -0.63
C ASP A 185 18.76 -24.91 -0.69
N GLU A 186 17.95 -24.03 -1.27
CA GLU A 186 18.27 -22.61 -1.46
C GLU A 186 17.65 -21.74 -0.37
N LEU A 187 16.77 -22.33 0.45
CA LEU A 187 16.19 -21.64 1.60
C LEU A 187 17.28 -21.42 2.65
N PRO A 188 17.29 -20.23 3.29
CA PRO A 188 18.26 -19.95 4.33
C PRO A 188 17.95 -20.79 5.57
N GLU A 189 18.96 -20.96 6.42
CA GLU A 189 18.77 -21.58 7.72
C GLU A 189 17.71 -20.80 8.53
N PRO A 190 16.77 -21.50 9.21
CA PRO A 190 15.76 -20.84 10.01
C PRO A 190 16.35 -19.89 11.05
N MET A 191 15.81 -18.68 11.07
CA MET A 191 16.03 -17.65 12.08
C MET A 191 14.78 -17.57 12.96
N ASP A 192 14.98 -17.55 14.27
CA ASP A 192 13.89 -17.36 15.25
C ASP A 192 14.11 -16.07 16.06
N PRO A 193 14.02 -14.88 15.42
CA PRO A 193 14.19 -13.64 16.15
C PRO A 193 12.89 -13.23 16.85
N GLU A 194 13.00 -12.73 18.08
CA GLU A 194 11.89 -12.18 18.86
C GLU A 194 11.32 -10.90 18.22
N TYR A 195 12.10 -10.21 17.40
CA TYR A 195 11.74 -8.95 16.72
C TYR A 195 12.36 -8.88 15.32
N VAL A 196 11.69 -8.17 14.42
CA VAL A 196 12.15 -8.00 13.03
C VAL A 196 13.38 -7.08 12.98
N ASP A 197 14.50 -7.61 12.50
CA ASP A 197 15.69 -6.84 12.12
C ASP A 197 15.66 -6.62 10.60
N PHE A 198 15.12 -5.49 10.15
CA PHE A 198 14.89 -5.21 8.72
C PHE A 198 16.17 -5.27 7.89
N THR A 199 17.31 -4.87 8.45
CA THR A 199 18.60 -4.94 7.76
C THR A 199 19.00 -6.40 7.51
N LYS A 200 19.00 -7.24 8.56
CA LYS A 200 19.33 -8.67 8.40
C LYS A 200 18.34 -9.41 7.51
N VAL A 201 17.05 -9.09 7.63
CA VAL A 201 16.01 -9.70 6.80
C VAL A 201 16.24 -9.34 5.33
N ALA A 202 16.58 -8.09 5.02
CA ALA A 202 16.94 -7.69 3.66
C ALA A 202 18.20 -8.40 3.16
N GLU A 203 19.25 -8.51 3.98
CA GLU A 203 20.49 -9.24 3.64
C GLU A 203 20.22 -10.72 3.29
N VAL A 204 19.25 -11.35 3.95
CA VAL A 204 18.89 -12.76 3.71
C VAL A 204 17.90 -12.93 2.55
N LYS A 205 16.83 -12.13 2.51
CA LYS A 205 15.71 -12.33 1.57
C LYS A 205 15.95 -11.65 0.23
N ASP A 206 16.58 -10.47 0.19
CA ASP A 206 16.75 -9.74 -1.06
C ASP A 206 17.46 -10.61 -2.11
N PRO A 207 18.63 -11.26 -1.84
CA PRO A 207 19.34 -12.08 -2.83
C PRO A 207 18.53 -13.25 -3.43
N LEU A 208 17.65 -13.87 -2.63
CA LEU A 208 16.82 -15.00 -3.04
C LEU A 208 15.63 -14.55 -3.91
N ILE A 209 15.09 -13.36 -3.61
CA ILE A 209 13.99 -12.75 -4.35
C ILE A 209 14.52 -12.10 -5.64
N ALA A 210 15.62 -11.35 -5.57
CA ALA A 210 16.25 -10.64 -6.67
C ALA A 210 17.72 -10.29 -6.42
N LYS A 211 18.41 -9.91 -7.50
CA LYS A 211 19.76 -9.37 -7.45
C LYS A 211 19.79 -8.00 -6.77
N THR A 212 20.27 -7.90 -5.53
CA THR A 212 20.83 -6.63 -5.02
C THR A 212 22.29 -6.55 -5.44
N PHE A 213 22.65 -5.57 -6.27
CA PHE A 213 24.03 -5.28 -6.62
C PHE A 213 24.78 -4.73 -5.39
N HIS A 214 25.14 -5.61 -4.46
CA HIS A 214 26.21 -5.35 -3.51
C HIS A 214 27.51 -5.85 -4.14
N PHE A 215 28.49 -4.96 -4.29
CA PHE A 215 29.78 -5.18 -4.96
C PHE A 215 30.67 -6.26 -4.32
N ARG A 216 30.19 -6.98 -3.31
CA ARG A 216 30.93 -7.97 -2.55
C ARG A 216 29.97 -9.05 -2.08
N PHE A 217 29.75 -10.09 -2.87
CA PHE A 217 29.63 -11.51 -2.47
C PHE A 217 29.04 -12.32 -3.64
N GLN A 218 29.48 -13.57 -3.71
CA GLN A 218 29.25 -14.53 -4.80
C GLN A 218 27.77 -14.72 -5.13
N GLU A 219 27.50 -14.81 -6.43
CA GLU A 219 26.19 -14.86 -7.06
C GLU A 219 25.32 -16.04 -6.62
N VAL A 220 24.16 -15.73 -6.05
CA VAL A 220 23.05 -16.67 -5.90
C VAL A 220 21.77 -15.91 -6.27
N ILE A 221 21.51 -15.83 -7.59
CA ILE A 221 20.38 -15.10 -8.18
C ILE A 221 19.34 -16.10 -8.64
N LYS A 222 18.06 -15.96 -8.22
CA LYS A 222 17.12 -17.07 -8.39
C LYS A 222 15.72 -16.67 -8.82
N ALA A 223 14.83 -16.22 -7.93
CA ALA A 223 13.39 -16.29 -8.22
C ALA A 223 12.91 -15.38 -9.37
N ALA A 224 13.22 -14.07 -9.32
CA ALA A 224 12.78 -13.13 -10.35
C ALA A 224 13.40 -13.43 -11.73
N GLU A 225 14.69 -13.74 -11.79
CA GLU A 225 15.36 -14.09 -13.06
C GLU A 225 14.84 -15.41 -13.63
N ARG A 226 14.65 -16.45 -12.80
CA ARG A 226 14.04 -17.71 -13.23
C ARG A 226 12.63 -17.50 -13.75
N LEU A 227 11.84 -16.61 -13.13
CA LEU A 227 10.53 -16.24 -13.65
C LEU A 227 10.64 -15.59 -15.03
N ILE A 228 11.56 -14.64 -15.22
CA ILE A 228 11.75 -13.95 -16.50
C ILE A 228 12.17 -14.94 -17.60
N LEU A 229 13.02 -15.91 -17.28
CA LEU A 229 13.52 -16.94 -18.19
C LEU A 229 12.58 -18.16 -18.31
N SER A 230 11.58 -18.28 -17.45
CA SER A 230 10.64 -19.40 -17.46
C SER A 230 9.69 -19.35 -18.65
N GLU A 231 9.10 -20.51 -18.94
CA GLU A 231 8.01 -20.66 -19.88
C GLU A 231 6.77 -21.20 -19.16
N GLY A 232 5.59 -21.07 -19.78
CA GLY A 232 4.33 -21.60 -19.26
C GLY A 232 3.48 -20.56 -18.52
N ASP A 233 2.51 -21.05 -17.75
CA ASP A 233 1.42 -20.24 -17.20
C ASP A 233 1.89 -19.09 -16.30
N LEU A 234 2.97 -19.30 -15.55
CA LEU A 234 3.51 -18.27 -14.65
C LEU A 234 4.14 -17.11 -15.42
N LYS A 235 4.82 -17.41 -16.54
CA LYS A 235 5.38 -16.41 -17.44
C LYS A 235 4.27 -15.60 -18.12
N ILE A 236 3.20 -16.25 -18.56
CA ILE A 236 2.03 -15.59 -19.16
C ILE A 236 1.40 -14.62 -18.15
N GLN A 237 1.16 -15.06 -16.91
CA GLN A 237 0.63 -14.19 -15.85
C GLN A 237 1.53 -12.99 -15.56
N PHE A 238 2.86 -13.18 -15.57
CA PHE A 238 3.81 -12.10 -15.41
C PHE A 238 3.73 -11.08 -16.55
N GLU A 239 3.64 -11.53 -17.80
CA GLU A 239 3.49 -10.64 -18.95
C GLU A 239 2.15 -9.90 -18.95
N ASP A 240 1.07 -10.57 -18.57
CA ASP A 240 -0.26 -9.97 -18.44
C ASP A 240 -0.25 -8.89 -17.35
N PHE A 241 0.36 -9.16 -16.20
CA PHE A 241 0.53 -8.18 -15.13
C PHE A 241 1.30 -6.94 -15.61
N ARG A 242 2.38 -7.12 -16.36
CA ARG A 242 3.16 -5.99 -16.91
C ARG A 242 2.38 -5.19 -17.94
N LYS A 243 1.57 -5.85 -18.78
CA LYS A 243 0.79 -5.21 -19.86
C LYS A 243 -0.51 -4.58 -19.37
N ASP A 244 -0.96 -4.89 -18.15
CA ASP A 244 -2.18 -4.33 -17.58
C ASP A 244 -2.06 -2.79 -17.48
N PRO A 245 -2.97 -2.02 -18.11
CA PRO A 245 -2.94 -0.56 -18.06
C PRO A 245 -3.05 0.03 -16.65
N GLU A 246 -3.76 -0.63 -15.73
CA GLU A 246 -3.90 -0.17 -14.35
C GLU A 246 -2.62 -0.39 -13.53
N ILE A 247 -1.80 -1.38 -13.92
CA ILE A 247 -0.53 -1.70 -13.28
C ILE A 247 0.62 -0.89 -13.90
N SER A 248 0.75 -0.91 -15.23
CA SER A 248 1.82 -0.22 -15.96
C SER A 248 1.82 1.30 -15.71
N GLY A 249 0.66 1.89 -15.43
CA GLY A 249 0.53 3.32 -15.14
C GLY A 249 1.31 3.84 -13.94
N TRP A 250 1.65 2.98 -12.96
CA TRP A 250 2.53 3.33 -11.84
C TRP A 250 3.82 2.49 -11.84
N LEU A 251 3.76 1.25 -12.31
CA LEU A 251 4.87 0.29 -12.19
C LEU A 251 6.09 0.68 -13.03
N GLU A 252 5.89 1.18 -14.25
CA GLU A 252 7.01 1.57 -15.13
C GLU A 252 7.75 2.80 -14.58
N ASP A 253 7.02 3.76 -14.02
CA ASP A 253 7.61 4.93 -13.36
C ASP A 253 8.36 4.53 -12.08
N ALA A 254 7.80 3.63 -11.27
CA ALA A 254 8.46 3.09 -10.09
C ALA A 254 9.76 2.34 -10.44
N ALA A 255 9.73 1.50 -11.48
CA ALA A 255 10.89 0.73 -11.93
C ALA A 255 12.01 1.64 -12.47
N LEU A 256 11.66 2.64 -13.29
CA LEU A 256 12.61 3.64 -13.79
C LEU A 256 13.19 4.47 -12.65
N PHE A 257 12.35 4.93 -11.72
CA PHE A 257 12.80 5.68 -10.56
C PHE A 257 13.81 4.88 -9.73
N ALA A 258 13.49 3.62 -9.42
CA ALA A 258 14.38 2.73 -8.67
C ALA A 258 15.70 2.46 -9.41
N ALA A 259 15.67 2.27 -10.73
CA ALA A 259 16.86 2.07 -11.54
C ALA A 259 17.79 3.30 -11.51
N ILE A 260 17.21 4.50 -11.60
CA ILE A 260 17.95 5.76 -11.54
C ILE A 260 18.53 5.99 -10.14
N ASP A 261 17.72 5.81 -9.08
CA ASP A 261 18.16 6.04 -7.70
C ASP A 261 19.33 5.12 -7.31
N ASN A 262 19.26 3.86 -7.72
CA ASN A 262 20.30 2.86 -7.47
C ASN A 262 21.66 3.23 -8.09
N ASN A 263 21.68 3.96 -9.20
CA ASN A 263 22.93 4.33 -9.89
C ASN A 263 23.47 5.70 -9.46
N ILE A 264 22.59 6.65 -9.16
CA ILE A 264 22.98 8.05 -8.97
C ILE A 264 23.48 8.34 -7.54
N GLY A 265 23.07 7.55 -6.54
CA GLY A 265 23.58 7.64 -5.17
C GLY A 265 23.39 9.03 -4.54
N LYS A 266 22.38 9.78 -4.98
CA LYS A 266 22.01 11.09 -4.41
C LYS A 266 20.97 10.92 -3.32
N PHE A 267 20.79 11.96 -2.52
CA PHE A 267 19.83 11.89 -1.42
C PHE A 267 18.38 11.96 -1.93
N ALA A 268 18.14 12.79 -2.96
CA ALA A 268 16.82 12.99 -3.54
C ALA A 268 16.86 13.22 -5.06
N TRP A 269 15.72 12.99 -5.73
CA TRP A 269 15.64 13.04 -7.21
C TRP A 269 15.81 14.46 -7.76
N ASN A 270 15.54 15.49 -6.97
CA ASN A 270 15.75 16.88 -7.35
C ASN A 270 17.24 17.25 -7.47
N GLU A 271 18.15 16.39 -7.02
CA GLU A 271 19.60 16.50 -7.19
C GLU A 271 20.13 15.71 -8.38
N TRP A 272 19.29 14.94 -9.06
CA TRP A 272 19.68 14.19 -10.25
C TRP A 272 20.05 15.13 -11.41
N PRO A 273 20.86 14.66 -12.38
CA PRO A 273 21.12 15.39 -13.61
C PRO A 273 19.83 15.84 -14.29
N GLU A 274 19.86 17.04 -14.87
CA GLU A 274 18.67 17.69 -15.42
C GLU A 274 17.82 16.79 -16.34
N PRO A 275 18.41 16.00 -17.27
CA PRO A 275 17.62 15.14 -18.14
C PRO A 275 16.82 14.07 -17.41
N LEU A 276 17.33 13.53 -16.30
CA LEU A 276 16.67 12.49 -15.52
C LEU A 276 15.69 13.09 -14.51
N LYS A 277 16.08 14.19 -13.86
CA LYS A 277 15.23 14.97 -12.97
C LYS A 277 13.96 15.49 -13.66
N ASN A 278 14.10 15.96 -14.91
CA ASN A 278 13.01 16.53 -15.70
C ASN A 278 12.39 15.53 -16.68
N ARG A 279 12.76 14.24 -16.62
CA ARG A 279 12.15 13.16 -17.40
C ARG A 279 12.20 13.40 -18.91
N TYR A 280 13.37 13.78 -19.42
CA TYR A 280 13.57 13.91 -20.87
C TYR A 280 13.49 12.53 -21.51
N LEU A 281 12.59 12.37 -22.50
CA LEU A 281 12.28 11.07 -23.11
C LEU A 281 13.53 10.31 -23.56
N VAL A 282 14.48 10.99 -24.19
CA VAL A 282 15.73 10.36 -24.67
C VAL A 282 16.58 9.83 -23.51
N ALA A 283 16.65 10.55 -22.39
CA ALA A 283 17.42 10.11 -21.23
C ALA A 283 16.74 8.94 -20.50
N LEU A 284 15.40 8.92 -20.46
CA LEU A 284 14.67 7.79 -19.90
C LEU A 284 14.80 6.53 -20.77
N GLU A 285 14.76 6.67 -22.09
CA GLU A 285 15.01 5.57 -23.02
C GLU A 285 16.44 5.02 -22.83
N GLU A 286 17.44 5.88 -22.69
CA GLU A 286 18.82 5.46 -22.42
C GLU A 286 18.94 4.69 -21.10
N VAL A 287 18.27 5.16 -20.04
CA VAL A 287 18.19 4.43 -18.76
C VAL A 287 17.53 3.08 -18.94
N TYR A 288 16.41 3.03 -19.66
CA TYR A 288 15.68 1.78 -19.91
C TYR A 288 16.56 0.76 -20.63
N GLN A 289 17.28 1.18 -21.68
CA GLN A 289 18.18 0.30 -22.43
C GLN A 289 19.39 -0.13 -21.59
N SER A 290 20.00 0.78 -20.84
CA SER A 290 21.20 0.51 -20.03
C SER A 290 20.93 -0.27 -18.74
N HIS A 291 19.71 -0.21 -18.21
CA HIS A 291 19.30 -0.86 -16.95
C HIS A 291 18.12 -1.82 -17.14
N LYS A 292 17.95 -2.35 -18.36
CA LYS A 292 16.83 -3.22 -18.72
C LYS A 292 16.67 -4.40 -17.77
N ASP A 293 17.77 -5.07 -17.42
CA ASP A 293 17.74 -6.22 -16.51
C ASP A 293 17.26 -5.84 -15.12
N PHE A 294 17.67 -4.67 -14.60
CA PHE A 294 17.22 -4.17 -13.31
C PHE A 294 15.72 -3.88 -13.33
N ILE A 295 15.23 -3.22 -14.38
CA ILE A 295 13.81 -2.87 -14.54
C ILE A 295 12.96 -4.14 -14.65
N ASP A 296 13.38 -5.11 -15.46
CA ASP A 296 12.66 -6.37 -15.62
C ASP A 296 12.60 -7.15 -14.30
N ILE A 297 13.70 -7.18 -13.54
CA ILE A 297 13.76 -7.79 -12.21
C ILE A 297 12.82 -7.06 -11.24
N PHE A 298 12.84 -5.72 -11.21
CA PHE A 298 11.96 -4.94 -10.34
C PHE A 298 10.47 -5.26 -10.61
N VAL A 299 10.07 -5.27 -11.89
CA VAL A 299 8.71 -5.63 -12.31
C VAL A 299 8.38 -7.07 -11.88
N ALA A 300 9.31 -8.01 -12.06
CA ALA A 300 9.13 -9.40 -11.63
C ALA A 300 8.93 -9.54 -10.12
N GLN A 301 9.67 -8.78 -9.31
CA GLN A 301 9.46 -8.76 -7.86
C GLN A 301 8.06 -8.26 -7.48
N GLN A 302 7.59 -7.19 -8.13
CA GLN A 302 6.26 -6.64 -7.89
C GLN A 302 5.16 -7.62 -8.32
N PHE A 303 5.37 -8.35 -9.42
CA PHE A 303 4.49 -9.45 -9.80
C PHE A 303 4.44 -10.57 -8.74
N LEU A 304 5.59 -11.00 -8.22
CA LEU A 304 5.65 -12.05 -7.19
C LEU A 304 4.93 -11.62 -5.92
N PHE A 305 5.11 -10.37 -5.50
CA PHE A 305 4.33 -9.78 -4.40
C PHE A 305 2.83 -9.82 -4.70
N GLN A 306 2.41 -9.29 -5.85
CA GLN A 306 1.00 -9.23 -6.26
C GLN A 306 0.37 -10.63 -6.27
N ARG A 307 1.04 -11.62 -6.86
CA ARG A 307 0.58 -13.01 -6.93
C ARG A 307 0.33 -13.59 -5.54
N GLN A 308 1.29 -13.44 -4.62
CA GLN A 308 1.13 -13.96 -3.27
C GLN A 308 0.07 -13.20 -2.48
N TRP A 309 -0.01 -11.88 -2.63
CA TRP A 309 -1.03 -11.05 -1.98
C TRP A 309 -2.45 -11.41 -2.46
N GLN A 310 -2.65 -11.62 -3.77
CA GLN A 310 -3.94 -12.06 -4.29
C GLN A 310 -4.33 -13.44 -3.79
N ARG A 311 -3.39 -14.37 -3.62
CA ARG A 311 -3.66 -15.68 -3.00
C ARG A 311 -4.21 -15.52 -1.57
N VAL A 312 -3.55 -14.70 -0.75
CA VAL A 312 -4.00 -14.40 0.63
C VAL A 312 -5.37 -13.73 0.63
N ARG A 313 -5.60 -12.75 -0.25
CA ARG A 313 -6.88 -12.04 -0.38
C ARG A 313 -8.01 -12.96 -0.82
N ASN A 314 -7.76 -13.87 -1.76
CA ASN A 314 -8.74 -14.86 -2.23
C ASN A 314 -9.13 -15.82 -1.09
N HIS A 315 -8.16 -16.32 -0.34
CA HIS A 315 -8.39 -17.16 0.83
C HIS A 315 -9.21 -16.45 1.93
N ALA A 316 -8.92 -15.16 2.16
CA ALA A 316 -9.71 -14.32 3.07
C ALA A 316 -11.16 -14.18 2.59
N LYS A 317 -11.35 -13.90 1.29
CA LYS A 317 -12.68 -13.77 0.66
C LYS A 317 -13.51 -15.04 0.79
N GLU A 318 -12.91 -16.20 0.54
CA GLU A 318 -13.55 -17.52 0.70
C GLU A 318 -14.06 -17.76 2.14
N ARG A 319 -13.39 -17.16 3.14
CA ARG A 319 -13.76 -17.21 4.56
C ARG A 319 -14.68 -16.08 5.01
N GLY A 320 -15.13 -15.22 4.09
CA GLY A 320 -15.95 -14.05 4.43
C GLY A 320 -15.20 -12.97 5.22
N ILE A 321 -13.86 -12.96 5.14
CA ILE A 321 -12.99 -11.97 5.78
C ILE A 321 -12.69 -10.86 4.77
N LYS A 322 -12.97 -9.61 5.14
CA LYS A 322 -12.53 -8.43 4.38
C LYS A 322 -11.17 -7.96 4.89
N ILE A 323 -10.28 -7.60 3.98
CA ILE A 323 -9.02 -6.97 4.34
C ILE A 323 -9.19 -5.46 4.28
N MET A 324 -8.86 -4.77 5.37
CA MET A 324 -8.82 -3.32 5.47
C MET A 324 -7.37 -2.87 5.40
N GLY A 325 -6.99 -2.27 4.27
CA GLY A 325 -5.71 -1.60 4.13
C GLY A 325 -5.70 -0.25 4.85
N ASP A 326 -4.53 0.38 4.82
CA ASP A 326 -4.29 1.72 5.32
C ASP A 326 -3.51 2.50 4.26
N MET A 327 -3.89 3.76 4.05
CA MET A 327 -3.35 4.64 3.01
C MET A 327 -3.02 6.00 3.63
N PRO A 328 -1.72 6.34 3.76
CA PRO A 328 -1.33 7.67 4.20
C PRO A 328 -1.86 8.73 3.23
N ILE A 329 -2.30 9.88 3.75
CA ILE A 329 -2.81 10.98 2.91
C ILE A 329 -1.71 11.62 2.04
N TYR A 330 -0.46 11.56 2.49
CA TYR A 330 0.69 12.15 1.80
C TYR A 330 1.71 11.06 1.43
N VAL A 331 2.46 11.32 0.37
CA VAL A 331 3.57 10.48 -0.10
C VAL A 331 4.92 11.15 0.17
N GLY A 332 5.99 10.37 0.26
CA GLY A 332 7.35 10.89 0.43
C GLY A 332 7.81 11.71 -0.77
N HIS A 333 8.63 12.74 -0.56
CA HIS A 333 9.14 13.57 -1.67
C HIS A 333 10.07 12.80 -2.60
N HIS A 334 10.93 11.96 -2.04
CA HIS A 334 11.83 11.12 -2.80
C HIS A 334 11.17 9.79 -3.15
N SER A 335 10.20 9.86 -4.06
CA SER A 335 9.41 8.73 -4.56
C SER A 335 9.15 8.89 -6.07
N ALA A 336 8.78 7.80 -6.73
CA ALA A 336 8.31 7.83 -8.11
C ALA A 336 7.04 8.68 -8.24
N ASP A 337 6.15 8.62 -7.24
CA ASP A 337 4.90 9.38 -7.15
C ASP A 337 5.13 10.87 -7.42
N VAL A 338 6.09 11.48 -6.72
CA VAL A 338 6.37 12.92 -6.83
C VAL A 338 7.23 13.23 -8.06
N TRP A 339 8.23 12.40 -8.35
CA TRP A 339 9.13 12.61 -9.49
C TRP A 339 8.40 12.53 -10.83
N ALA A 340 7.51 11.55 -11.02
CA ALA A 340 6.73 11.38 -12.24
C ALA A 340 5.56 12.37 -12.34
N ASN A 341 4.99 12.79 -11.19
CA ASN A 341 3.76 13.59 -11.15
C ASN A 341 3.94 14.98 -10.52
N ARG A 342 5.08 15.65 -10.77
CA ARG A 342 5.45 16.95 -10.18
C ARG A 342 4.35 18.02 -10.18
N LYS A 343 3.45 18.01 -11.18
CA LYS A 343 2.35 18.97 -11.32
C LYS A 343 1.24 18.81 -10.27
N LEU A 344 1.17 17.67 -9.60
CA LEU A 344 0.21 17.40 -8.52
C LEU A 344 0.67 17.97 -7.17
N PHE A 345 1.91 18.44 -7.07
CA PHE A 345 2.54 18.84 -5.82
C PHE A 345 2.97 20.31 -5.83
N MET A 346 3.03 20.93 -4.65
CA MET A 346 3.51 22.31 -4.49
C MET A 346 5.04 22.35 -4.51
N LEU A 347 5.60 22.29 -5.72
CA LEU A 347 7.04 22.34 -5.96
C LEU A 347 7.45 23.65 -6.65
N ASP A 348 8.65 24.13 -6.36
CA ASP A 348 9.27 25.21 -7.13
C ASP A 348 9.76 24.70 -8.50
N ARG A 349 10.29 25.60 -9.33
CA ARG A 349 10.82 25.24 -10.66
C ARG A 349 11.97 24.22 -10.59
N ARG A 350 12.69 24.18 -9.47
CA ARG A 350 13.79 23.25 -9.21
C ARG A 350 13.31 21.93 -8.60
N GLY A 351 12.01 21.73 -8.37
CA GLY A 351 11.47 20.50 -7.77
C GLY A 351 11.61 20.43 -6.24
N PHE A 352 11.92 21.54 -5.57
CA PHE A 352 11.90 21.62 -4.11
C PHE A 352 10.48 21.93 -3.60
N PRO A 353 10.03 21.28 -2.52
CA PRO A 353 8.74 21.61 -1.91
C PRO A 353 8.71 23.04 -1.39
N THR A 354 7.68 23.81 -1.77
CA THR A 354 7.48 25.18 -1.27
C THR A 354 6.74 25.20 0.07
N GLN A 355 6.00 24.14 0.36
CA GLN A 355 5.33 23.87 1.63
C GLN A 355 5.46 22.38 1.96
N VAL A 356 5.38 22.05 3.25
CA VAL A 356 5.45 20.69 3.77
C VAL A 356 4.32 20.40 4.74
N SER A 357 4.00 19.13 4.90
CA SER A 357 2.92 18.68 5.77
C SER A 357 3.29 18.70 7.25
N GLY A 358 2.26 18.86 8.08
CA GLY A 358 2.35 18.87 9.53
C GLY A 358 1.01 19.18 10.16
N VAL A 359 0.98 19.21 11.49
CA VAL A 359 -0.16 19.65 12.29
C VAL A 359 0.27 20.79 13.21
N PRO A 360 -0.56 21.82 13.40
CA PRO A 360 -0.24 22.94 14.30
C PRO A 360 -0.23 22.47 15.77
N PRO A 361 0.26 23.32 16.69
CA PRO A 361 0.06 23.12 18.12
C PRO A 361 -1.42 22.96 18.50
N ASP A 362 -1.67 22.15 19.52
CA ASP A 362 -2.98 21.94 20.11
C ASP A 362 -2.89 21.75 21.64
N ALA A 363 -4.00 21.43 22.29
CA ALA A 363 -4.06 21.23 23.74
C ALA A 363 -3.19 20.06 24.25
N PHE A 364 -2.76 19.15 23.37
CA PHE A 364 -1.95 17.98 23.68
C PHE A 364 -0.49 18.12 23.24
N SER A 365 -0.18 19.05 22.32
CA SER A 365 1.16 19.34 21.82
C SER A 365 1.40 20.84 21.65
N GLU A 366 2.26 21.41 22.49
CA GLU A 366 2.62 22.84 22.41
C GLU A 366 3.34 23.23 21.11
N THR A 367 3.98 22.28 20.43
CA THR A 367 4.79 22.53 19.22
C THR A 367 4.14 22.04 17.93
N GLY A 368 3.07 21.24 18.03
CA GLY A 368 2.54 20.51 16.89
C GLY A 368 3.57 19.51 16.33
N GLN A 369 3.44 19.17 15.06
CA GLN A 369 4.32 18.22 14.38
C GLN A 369 4.62 18.68 12.96
N LEU A 370 5.88 18.55 12.55
CA LEU A 370 6.34 18.80 11.19
C LEU A 370 6.80 17.47 10.60
N TRP A 371 6.10 16.98 9.57
CA TRP A 371 6.31 15.64 9.03
C TRP A 371 7.27 15.62 7.83
N GLY A 372 7.26 16.65 6.98
CA GLY A 372 8.13 16.72 5.80
C GLY A 372 9.49 17.35 6.07
N ARG A 373 10.42 16.62 6.74
CA ARG A 373 11.83 17.03 6.81
C ARG A 373 12.60 16.39 5.66
N PHE A 374 13.25 17.21 4.84
CA PHE A 374 14.13 16.78 3.75
C PHE A 374 15.58 17.02 4.11
#